data_AF-A0A522WS04-F1
#
_entry.id   AF-A0A522WS04-F1
#
_cell.length_a   1.000
_cell.length_b   1.000
_cell.length_c   1.000
_cell.angle_alpha   90.00
_cell.angle_beta   90.00
_cell.angle_gamma   90.00
#
_symmetry.space_group_name_H-M   'P 1'
#
loop_
_entity.id
_entity.type
_entity.pdbx_description
1 polymer ?
#
loop_
_entity_poly.entity_id
_entity_poly.type
_entity_poly.pdbx_seq_one_letter_code
_entity_poly.pdbx_strand_id
1 'polypeptide(L)'
;MKINWLIALLLIVFALSGCQKSSRESELSGETQGTTYHIKLVLDGTSTSLEEVRRQVSTTLAEIDAQLSNYREDSEISRINRQERTTWLLVSKEIAELLTIAQTVYERSDGCYDLTVKPLFDLWGFAQHENRVPAQHEIDALLPHVGMGLLEVDAVNQRIRKKDPKLKIDLSSIAQGYSVGVVAKLLEALGVNNYLVEIGGEMMVKGRKANGDNWRVAVETPTPFSRAVQKVIEVREQQGIAIMTAGTYRNFFEQNGQSYSHILNPKTGRSVTHRLHSVTVMHEDPAWADAWDTALLCVGETEAARIAATEQLKVLLIYDGDNKLTEHMSKAFAAM
;
A
#
# COMPACT_ATOMS: atom_id res chain seq x y z
N MET A 1 -37.85 53.81 31.40
CA MET A 1 -37.74 52.37 31.71
C MET A 1 -37.80 51.44 30.50
N LYS A 2 -38.38 51.81 29.35
CA LYS A 2 -38.47 50.92 28.15
C LYS A 2 -37.19 50.83 27.29
N ILE A 3 -36.28 51.80 27.40
CA ILE A 3 -35.04 51.87 26.60
C ILE A 3 -33.93 50.92 27.11
N ASN A 4 -33.87 50.63 28.42
CA ASN A 4 -32.86 49.73 28.97
C ASN A 4 -33.08 48.25 28.59
N TRP A 5 -34.32 47.85 28.28
CA TRP A 5 -34.63 46.49 27.84
C TRP A 5 -34.23 46.22 26.38
N LEU A 6 -34.31 47.23 25.51
CA LEU A 6 -33.88 47.13 24.12
C LEU A 6 -32.36 47.02 23.98
N ILE A 7 -31.60 47.72 24.83
CA ILE A 7 -30.13 47.64 24.85
C ILE A 7 -29.67 46.28 25.42
N ALA A 8 -30.35 45.74 26.44
CA ALA A 8 -30.06 44.41 26.98
C ALA A 8 -30.37 43.29 25.97
N LEU A 9 -31.45 43.44 25.17
CA LEU A 9 -31.78 42.48 24.11
C LEU A 9 -30.77 42.52 22.95
N LEU A 10 -30.26 43.70 22.59
CA LEU A 10 -29.26 43.86 21.54
C LEU A 10 -27.90 43.27 21.92
N LEU A 11 -27.51 43.34 23.20
CA LEU A 11 -26.27 42.75 23.73
C LEU A 11 -26.32 41.21 23.79
N ILE A 12 -27.50 40.62 23.99
CA ILE A 12 -27.67 39.14 23.99
C ILE A 12 -27.59 38.57 22.56
N VAL A 13 -28.02 39.30 21.54
CA VAL A 13 -27.93 38.87 20.14
C VAL A 13 -26.48 38.89 19.64
N PHE A 14 -25.64 39.83 20.10
CA PHE A 14 -24.21 39.83 19.78
C PHE A 14 -23.41 38.75 20.51
N ALA A 15 -23.87 38.28 21.67
CA ALA A 15 -23.22 37.18 22.40
C ALA A 15 -23.48 35.79 21.79
N LEU A 16 -24.47 35.66 20.89
CA LEU A 16 -24.80 34.42 20.17
C LEU A 16 -24.16 34.32 18.78
N SER A 17 -23.39 35.33 18.36
CA SER A 17 -22.51 35.22 17.18
C SER A 17 -21.20 34.52 17.54
N GLY A 18 -21.29 33.43 18.31
CA GLY A 18 -20.21 32.46 18.37
C GLY A 18 -20.07 31.88 16.98
N CYS A 19 -19.07 32.33 16.22
CA CYS A 19 -18.66 31.69 14.98
C CYS A 19 -18.43 30.21 15.29
N GLN A 20 -19.43 29.38 15.05
CA GLN A 20 -19.24 27.95 14.96
C GLN A 20 -18.46 27.76 13.67
N LYS A 21 -17.13 27.89 13.79
CA LYS A 21 -16.19 27.59 12.73
C LYS A 21 -16.41 26.11 12.47
N SER A 22 -17.26 25.80 11.48
CA SER A 22 -17.51 24.42 11.08
C SER A 22 -16.14 23.84 10.81
N SER A 23 -15.73 22.85 11.58
CA SER A 23 -14.45 22.20 11.31
C SER A 23 -14.52 21.71 9.87
N ARG A 24 -13.50 22.03 9.06
CA ARG A 24 -13.45 21.62 7.65
C ARG A 24 -12.25 20.73 7.43
N GLU A 25 -12.48 19.64 6.70
CA GLU A 25 -11.41 18.84 6.16
C GLU A 25 -10.63 19.68 5.14
N SER A 26 -9.31 19.63 5.22
CA SER A 26 -8.42 20.12 4.17
C SER A 26 -7.97 18.94 3.32
N GLU A 27 -7.65 19.23 2.06
CA GLU A 27 -7.22 18.22 1.09
C GLU A 27 -5.91 18.61 0.42
N LEU A 28 -5.05 17.62 0.24
CA LEU A 28 -3.83 17.69 -0.56
C LEU A 28 -3.87 16.58 -1.59
N SER A 29 -3.41 16.87 -2.81
CA SER A 29 -3.21 15.87 -3.83
C SER A 29 -2.03 16.22 -4.73
N GLY A 30 -1.50 15.21 -5.40
CA GLY A 30 -0.39 15.35 -6.33
C GLY A 30 0.01 14.00 -6.90
N GLU A 31 1.14 13.96 -7.60
CA GLU A 31 1.68 12.75 -8.22
C GLU A 31 2.90 12.24 -7.44
N THR A 32 3.05 10.93 -7.36
CA THR A 32 4.22 10.26 -6.78
C THR A 32 4.25 8.79 -7.20
N GLN A 33 5.43 8.18 -7.31
CA GLN A 33 5.58 6.72 -7.53
C GLN A 33 4.80 6.16 -8.72
N GLY A 34 4.69 6.93 -9.81
CA GLY A 34 3.94 6.54 -11.01
C GLY A 34 2.40 6.55 -10.84
N THR A 35 1.90 7.15 -9.76
CA THR A 35 0.48 7.26 -9.43
C THR A 35 0.17 8.63 -8.78
N THR A 36 -1.01 8.77 -8.20
CA THR A 36 -1.44 9.94 -7.43
C THR A 36 -1.50 9.66 -5.95
N TYR A 37 -1.38 10.71 -5.14
CA TYR A 37 -1.73 10.68 -3.72
C TYR A 37 -2.89 11.62 -3.43
N HIS A 38 -3.70 11.26 -2.44
CA HIS A 38 -4.78 12.08 -1.89
C HIS A 38 -4.71 12.02 -0.37
N ILE A 39 -4.64 13.18 0.28
CA ILE A 39 -4.59 13.28 1.75
C ILE A 39 -5.72 14.20 2.20
N LYS A 40 -6.62 13.66 3.03
CA LYS A 40 -7.63 14.43 3.75
C LYS A 40 -7.22 14.53 5.21
N LEU A 41 -7.36 15.71 5.79
CA LEU A 41 -6.89 15.97 7.14
C LEU A 41 -7.70 17.06 7.86
N VAL A 42 -7.74 17.00 9.18
CA VAL A 42 -8.38 18.03 10.02
C VAL A 42 -7.29 18.81 10.75
N LEU A 43 -7.15 20.10 10.42
CA LEU A 43 -6.14 20.99 11.01
C LEU A 43 -6.62 21.78 12.23
N ASP A 44 -7.93 21.77 12.51
CA ASP A 44 -8.46 22.54 13.62
C ASP A 44 -7.84 22.10 14.95
N GLY A 45 -7.34 23.07 15.72
CA GLY A 45 -6.61 22.83 16.96
C GLY A 45 -5.13 22.49 16.79
N THR A 46 -4.60 22.43 15.56
CA THR A 46 -3.17 22.27 15.28
C THR A 46 -2.51 23.62 14.99
N SER A 47 -1.21 23.75 15.29
CA SER A 47 -0.41 24.93 14.93
C SER A 47 0.12 24.90 13.50
N THR A 48 -0.09 23.78 12.78
CA THR A 48 0.47 23.52 11.46
C THR A 48 -0.45 24.07 10.37
N SER A 49 0.14 24.70 9.34
CA SER A 49 -0.61 25.17 8.16
C SER A 49 -0.67 24.09 7.07
N LEU A 50 -1.70 24.14 6.22
CA LEU A 50 -1.82 23.23 5.08
C LEU A 50 -0.64 23.33 4.11
N GLU A 51 -0.05 24.53 3.96
CA GLU A 51 1.12 24.78 3.13
C GLU A 51 2.37 24.08 3.67
N GLU A 52 2.56 24.11 5.00
CA GLU A 52 3.67 23.42 5.64
C GLU A 52 3.54 21.90 5.50
N VAL A 53 2.33 21.35 5.69
CA VAL A 53 2.07 19.93 5.43
C VAL A 53 2.41 19.58 3.98
N ARG A 54 1.90 20.36 3.01
CA ARG A 54 2.16 20.13 1.57
C ARG A 54 3.66 20.09 1.27
N ARG A 55 4.41 21.05 1.79
CA ARG A 55 5.86 21.13 1.60
C ARG A 55 6.57 19.90 2.17
N GLN A 56 6.28 19.52 3.41
CA GLN A 56 6.93 18.38 4.05
C GLN A 56 6.55 17.04 3.39
N VAL A 57 5.28 16.86 3.02
CA VAL A 57 4.82 15.66 2.29
C VAL A 57 5.54 15.55 0.94
N SER A 58 5.60 16.65 0.17
CA SER A 58 6.28 16.64 -1.13
C SER A 58 7.78 16.32 -1.00
N THR A 59 8.47 16.89 -0.01
CA THR A 59 9.89 16.57 0.25
C THR A 59 10.06 15.11 0.63
N THR A 60 9.23 14.61 1.56
CA THR A 60 9.28 13.22 2.04
C THR A 60 9.06 12.22 0.91
N LEU A 61 8.05 12.43 0.08
CA LEU A 61 7.77 11.54 -1.05
C LEU A 61 8.90 11.55 -2.10
N ALA A 62 9.54 12.71 -2.32
CA ALA A 62 10.69 12.79 -3.22
C ALA A 62 11.94 12.07 -2.67
N GLU A 63 12.16 12.14 -1.35
CA GLU A 63 13.25 11.39 -0.68
C GLU A 63 13.03 9.88 -0.77
N ILE A 64 11.80 9.42 -0.55
CA ILE A 64 11.44 8.00 -0.68
C ILE A 64 11.61 7.53 -2.12
N ASP A 65 11.15 8.30 -3.10
CA ASP A 65 11.33 7.99 -4.53
C ASP A 65 12.82 7.86 -4.90
N ALA A 66 13.68 8.74 -4.39
CA ALA A 66 15.13 8.67 -4.60
C ALA A 66 15.79 7.45 -3.94
N GLN A 67 15.15 6.80 -2.97
CA GLN A 67 15.67 5.58 -2.34
C GLN A 67 15.11 4.31 -2.99
N LEU A 68 13.79 4.24 -3.13
CA LEU A 68 13.05 2.99 -3.36
C LEU A 68 12.57 2.79 -4.80
N SER A 69 12.65 3.80 -5.67
CA SER A 69 12.10 3.70 -7.02
C SER A 69 12.85 2.70 -7.89
N ASN A 70 12.15 1.69 -8.41
CA ASN A 70 12.70 0.73 -9.36
C ASN A 70 12.98 1.32 -10.75
N TYR A 71 12.40 2.48 -11.05
CA TYR A 71 12.43 3.11 -12.38
C TYR A 71 13.53 4.16 -12.51
N ARG A 72 13.95 4.74 -11.38
CA ARG A 72 15.04 5.72 -11.35
C ARG A 72 16.39 5.02 -11.43
N GLU A 73 17.21 5.43 -12.37
CA GLU A 73 18.57 4.91 -12.46
C GLU A 73 19.43 5.29 -11.26
N ASP A 74 19.18 6.47 -10.66
CA ASP A 74 19.95 6.98 -9.55
C ASP A 74 19.46 6.50 -8.17
N SER A 75 18.36 5.73 -8.09
CA SER A 75 17.86 5.26 -6.81
C SER A 75 18.80 4.27 -6.13
N GLU A 76 18.70 4.17 -4.81
CA GLU A 76 19.50 3.22 -4.06
C GLU A 76 19.25 1.77 -4.51
N ILE A 77 17.98 1.38 -4.67
CA ILE A 77 17.64 0.03 -5.13
C ILE A 77 18.15 -0.26 -6.55
N SER A 78 18.11 0.70 -7.46
CA SER A 78 18.66 0.54 -8.80
C SER A 78 20.17 0.41 -8.80
N ARG A 79 20.87 1.16 -7.93
CA ARG A 79 22.32 0.98 -7.71
C ARG A 79 22.65 -0.41 -7.16
N ILE A 80 21.89 -0.91 -6.19
CA ILE A 80 22.04 -2.27 -5.64
C ILE A 80 21.84 -3.32 -6.73
N ASN A 81 20.80 -3.15 -7.54
CA ASN A 81 20.48 -4.06 -8.64
C ASN A 81 21.59 -4.11 -9.68
N ARG A 82 22.22 -2.98 -10.03
CA ARG A 82 23.35 -2.95 -10.99
C ARG A 82 24.63 -3.61 -10.49
N GLN A 83 24.82 -3.75 -9.18
CA GLN A 83 26.03 -4.36 -8.65
C GLN A 83 26.01 -5.88 -8.83
N GLU A 84 27.04 -6.45 -9.44
CA GLU A 84 27.22 -7.90 -9.57
C GLU A 84 28.09 -8.49 -8.44
N ARG A 85 28.13 -7.80 -7.30
CA ARG A 85 28.93 -8.21 -6.14
C ARG A 85 28.12 -9.17 -5.25
N THR A 86 28.82 -10.18 -4.73
CA THR A 86 28.31 -11.11 -3.71
C THR A 86 28.88 -10.85 -2.32
N THR A 87 29.49 -9.67 -2.12
CA THR A 87 29.95 -9.18 -0.83
C THR A 87 28.82 -8.46 -0.09
N TRP A 88 28.97 -8.23 1.20
CA TRP A 88 28.07 -7.36 1.95
C TRP A 88 28.07 -5.93 1.39
N LEU A 89 26.88 -5.37 1.24
CA LEU A 89 26.64 -4.00 0.78
C LEU A 89 25.85 -3.28 1.86
N LEU A 90 26.32 -2.10 2.26
CA LEU A 90 25.54 -1.22 3.11
C LEU A 90 24.31 -0.72 2.36
N VAL A 91 23.21 -0.62 3.08
CA VAL A 91 21.93 -0.11 2.59
C VAL A 91 21.34 0.87 3.60
N SER A 92 20.40 1.69 3.17
CA SER A 92 19.57 2.48 4.07
C SER A 92 18.81 1.60 5.06
N LYS A 93 18.46 2.19 6.20
CA LYS A 93 17.66 1.54 7.23
C LYS A 93 16.32 1.07 6.66
N GLU A 94 15.74 1.91 5.81
CA GLU A 94 14.46 1.73 5.13
C GLU A 94 14.48 0.46 4.25
N ILE A 95 15.49 0.29 3.40
CA ILE A 95 15.63 -0.93 2.59
C ILE A 95 15.84 -2.15 3.47
N ALA A 96 16.66 -2.06 4.52
CA ALA A 96 16.88 -3.19 5.43
C ALA A 96 15.59 -3.63 6.15
N GLU A 97 14.77 -2.68 6.59
CA GLU A 97 13.47 -2.94 7.21
C GLU A 97 12.49 -3.60 6.24
N LEU A 98 12.33 -3.05 5.03
CA LEU A 98 11.41 -3.59 4.02
C LEU A 98 11.80 -5.00 3.58
N LEU A 99 13.10 -5.26 3.40
CA LEU A 99 13.57 -6.60 3.07
C LEU A 99 13.38 -7.60 4.22
N THR A 100 13.42 -7.13 5.47
CA THR A 100 13.14 -7.98 6.65
C THR A 100 11.66 -8.37 6.71
N ILE A 101 10.75 -7.41 6.45
CA ILE A 101 9.32 -7.69 6.31
C ILE A 101 9.11 -8.71 5.20
N ALA A 102 9.71 -8.47 4.03
CA ALA A 102 9.59 -9.34 2.88
C ALA A 102 10.11 -10.76 3.13
N GLN A 103 11.23 -10.94 3.85
CA GLN A 103 11.71 -12.27 4.23
C GLN A 103 10.69 -13.01 5.10
N THR A 104 10.09 -12.32 6.06
CA THR A 104 9.07 -12.93 6.90
C THR A 104 7.85 -13.35 6.08
N VAL A 105 7.31 -12.44 5.26
CA VAL A 105 6.13 -12.74 4.43
C VAL A 105 6.45 -13.80 3.36
N TYR A 106 7.65 -13.82 2.80
CA TYR A 106 8.13 -14.87 1.90
C TYR A 106 8.05 -16.25 2.57
N GLU A 107 8.58 -16.40 3.78
CA GLU A 107 8.53 -17.68 4.51
C GLU A 107 7.08 -18.10 4.82
N ARG A 108 6.23 -17.15 5.21
CA ARG A 108 4.84 -17.44 5.62
C ARG A 108 3.88 -17.65 4.46
N SER A 109 4.21 -17.16 3.28
CA SER A 109 3.46 -17.35 2.04
C SER A 109 3.97 -18.52 1.20
N ASP A 110 4.84 -19.36 1.76
CA ASP A 110 5.50 -20.45 1.01
C ASP A 110 6.14 -19.91 -0.29
N GLY A 111 6.89 -18.82 -0.18
CA GLY A 111 7.66 -18.22 -1.25
C GLY A 111 6.87 -17.49 -2.33
N CYS A 112 5.57 -17.25 -2.13
CA CYS A 112 4.75 -16.53 -3.10
C CYS A 112 5.05 -15.02 -3.11
N TYR A 113 5.33 -14.43 -1.95
CA TYR A 113 5.78 -13.05 -1.85
C TYR A 113 7.30 -12.96 -1.98
N ASP A 114 7.80 -12.63 -3.16
CA ASP A 114 9.23 -12.61 -3.44
C ASP A 114 9.64 -11.30 -4.13
N LEU A 115 10.31 -10.42 -3.38
CA LEU A 115 10.81 -9.16 -3.92
C LEU A 115 11.95 -9.34 -4.92
N THR A 116 12.43 -10.55 -5.17
CA THR A 116 13.46 -10.82 -6.19
C THR A 116 12.88 -11.22 -7.55
N VAL A 117 11.56 -11.14 -7.71
CA VAL A 117 10.82 -11.49 -8.95
C VAL A 117 11.15 -10.57 -10.14
N LYS A 118 11.91 -9.49 -9.92
CA LYS A 118 12.24 -8.47 -10.94
C LYS A 118 12.65 -9.04 -12.30
N PRO A 119 13.56 -10.03 -12.42
CA PRO A 119 13.96 -10.55 -13.73
C PRO A 119 12.77 -11.13 -14.52
N LEU A 120 11.85 -11.80 -13.83
CA LEU A 120 10.63 -12.32 -14.44
C LEU A 120 9.67 -11.18 -14.79
N PHE A 121 9.50 -10.20 -13.90
CA PHE A 121 8.65 -9.04 -14.14
C PHE A 121 9.08 -8.26 -15.40
N ASP A 122 10.39 -8.08 -15.56
CA ASP A 122 11.00 -7.48 -16.76
C ASP A 122 10.79 -8.38 -18.00
N LEU A 123 10.94 -9.71 -17.88
CA LEU A 123 10.74 -10.67 -18.97
C LEU A 123 9.30 -10.65 -19.53
N TRP A 124 8.31 -10.56 -18.65
CA TRP A 124 6.89 -10.45 -18.99
C TRP A 124 6.52 -9.09 -19.59
N GLY A 125 7.40 -8.08 -19.48
CA GLY A 125 7.21 -6.75 -20.05
C GLY A 125 6.45 -5.76 -19.17
N PHE A 126 6.04 -6.15 -17.96
CA PHE A 126 5.24 -5.32 -17.06
C PHE A 126 5.95 -4.03 -16.63
N ALA A 127 7.28 -4.04 -16.51
CA ALA A 127 8.05 -2.85 -16.16
C ALA A 127 8.02 -1.76 -17.25
N GLN A 128 7.93 -2.15 -18.53
CA GLN A 128 8.04 -1.24 -19.67
C GLN A 128 6.73 -1.09 -20.46
N HIS A 129 5.66 -1.74 -20.00
CA HIS A 129 4.38 -1.85 -20.72
C HIS A 129 4.52 -2.52 -22.11
N GLU A 130 5.55 -3.34 -22.30
CA GLU A 130 5.81 -4.14 -23.51
C GLU A 130 5.37 -5.59 -23.29
N ASN A 131 4.12 -5.75 -22.81
CA ASN A 131 3.62 -7.02 -22.29
C ASN A 131 3.61 -8.14 -23.33
N ARG A 132 4.08 -9.32 -22.93
CA ARG A 132 4.04 -10.55 -23.74
C ARG A 132 3.95 -11.78 -22.86
N VAL A 133 3.48 -12.89 -23.42
CA VAL A 133 3.65 -14.22 -22.82
C VAL A 133 5.04 -14.78 -23.20
N PRO A 134 5.97 -14.96 -22.25
CA PRO A 134 7.29 -15.51 -22.54
C PRO A 134 7.25 -17.00 -22.88
N ALA A 135 8.21 -17.46 -23.68
CA ALA A 135 8.41 -18.88 -23.89
C ALA A 135 8.98 -19.54 -22.62
N GLN A 136 8.64 -20.82 -22.38
CA GLN A 136 9.03 -21.49 -21.13
C GLN A 136 10.55 -21.53 -20.91
N HIS A 137 11.34 -21.71 -21.98
CA HIS A 137 12.79 -21.73 -21.87
C HIS A 137 13.39 -20.37 -21.44
N GLU A 138 12.71 -19.25 -21.71
CA GLU A 138 13.13 -17.92 -21.24
C GLU A 138 12.86 -17.78 -19.74
N ILE A 139 11.73 -18.31 -19.25
CA ILE A 139 11.39 -18.36 -17.82
C ILE A 139 12.38 -19.25 -17.08
N ASP A 140 12.63 -20.47 -17.59
CA ASP A 140 13.54 -21.44 -17.00
C ASP A 140 14.97 -20.91 -16.86
N ALA A 141 15.40 -20.04 -17.77
CA ALA A 141 16.72 -19.41 -17.71
C ALA A 141 16.84 -18.36 -16.58
N LEU A 142 15.71 -17.82 -16.09
CA LEU A 142 15.69 -16.79 -15.04
C LEU A 142 15.34 -17.34 -13.66
N LEU A 143 14.56 -18.42 -13.58
CA LEU A 143 14.13 -19.03 -12.31
C LEU A 143 15.27 -19.29 -11.31
N PRO A 144 16.47 -19.77 -11.72
CA PRO A 144 17.59 -19.95 -10.78
C PRO A 144 18.10 -18.68 -10.10
N HIS A 145 17.76 -17.50 -10.64
CA HIS A 145 18.18 -16.19 -10.16
C HIS A 145 17.09 -15.47 -9.33
N VAL A 146 15.94 -16.12 -9.13
CA VAL A 146 14.81 -15.61 -8.36
C VAL A 146 14.62 -16.47 -7.10
N GLY A 147 14.52 -15.80 -5.97
CA GLY A 147 14.35 -16.41 -4.66
C GLY A 147 14.85 -15.49 -3.54
N MET A 148 13.99 -15.11 -2.59
CA MET A 148 14.45 -14.41 -1.37
C MET A 148 15.53 -15.21 -0.60
N GLY A 149 15.57 -16.54 -0.73
CA GLY A 149 16.64 -17.38 -0.14
C GLY A 149 18.05 -17.11 -0.69
N LEU A 150 18.15 -16.44 -1.86
CA LEU A 150 19.40 -15.96 -2.45
C LEU A 150 19.83 -14.58 -1.92
N LEU A 151 19.01 -13.95 -1.06
CA LEU A 151 19.29 -12.65 -0.45
C LEU A 151 19.44 -12.81 1.07
N GLU A 152 20.58 -12.35 1.59
CA GLU A 152 20.78 -12.24 3.03
C GLU A 152 20.61 -10.79 3.47
N VAL A 153 19.94 -10.61 4.60
CA VAL A 153 19.64 -9.30 5.18
C VAL A 153 20.17 -9.32 6.62
N ASP A 154 21.03 -8.37 6.94
CA ASP A 154 21.50 -8.08 8.29
C ASP A 154 20.98 -6.68 8.65
N ALA A 155 19.76 -6.66 9.17
CA ALA A 155 19.06 -5.43 9.50
C ALA A 155 19.75 -4.64 10.61
N VAL A 156 20.40 -5.32 11.56
CA VAL A 156 21.13 -4.69 12.67
C VAL A 156 22.28 -3.84 12.16
N ASN A 157 23.04 -4.36 11.18
CA ASN A 157 24.17 -3.65 10.59
C ASN A 157 23.82 -2.94 9.27
N GLN A 158 22.53 -2.86 8.91
CA GLN A 158 22.01 -2.20 7.69
C GLN A 158 22.78 -2.63 6.44
N ARG A 159 22.87 -3.94 6.21
CA ARG A 159 23.59 -4.48 5.06
C ARG A 159 22.89 -5.70 4.48
N ILE A 160 23.08 -5.89 3.18
CA ILE A 160 22.56 -7.04 2.45
C ILE A 160 23.68 -7.76 1.71
N ARG A 161 23.49 -9.04 1.40
CA ARG A 161 24.40 -9.80 0.55
C ARG A 161 23.61 -10.65 -0.43
N LYS A 162 23.89 -10.48 -1.72
CA LYS A 162 23.33 -11.31 -2.79
C LYS A 162 24.20 -12.55 -2.94
N LYS A 163 23.62 -13.74 -2.82
CA LYS A 163 24.31 -15.01 -3.09
C LYS A 163 24.50 -15.23 -4.59
N ASP A 164 23.59 -14.64 -5.39
CA ASP A 164 23.66 -14.64 -6.84
C ASP A 164 23.88 -13.20 -7.36
N PRO A 165 24.91 -12.92 -8.17
CA PRO A 165 25.16 -11.59 -8.72
C PRO A 165 24.06 -11.08 -9.66
N LYS A 166 23.30 -11.99 -10.29
CA LYS A 166 22.20 -11.66 -11.20
C LYS A 166 20.89 -11.38 -10.46
N LEU A 167 20.80 -11.65 -9.16
CA LEU A 167 19.63 -11.32 -8.37
C LEU A 167 19.35 -9.81 -8.43
N LYS A 168 18.09 -9.50 -8.70
CA LYS A 168 17.54 -8.15 -8.74
C LYS A 168 16.34 -8.08 -7.81
N ILE A 169 16.19 -6.97 -7.10
CA ILE A 169 15.13 -6.71 -6.14
C ILE A 169 14.15 -5.71 -6.77
N ASP A 170 12.86 -5.96 -6.63
CA ASP A 170 11.76 -5.06 -6.94
C ASP A 170 11.05 -4.69 -5.64
N LEU A 171 10.90 -3.40 -5.33
CA LEU A 171 10.18 -2.93 -4.13
C LEU A 171 8.74 -2.48 -4.41
N SER A 172 8.18 -2.73 -5.60
CA SER A 172 6.90 -2.15 -6.01
C SER A 172 5.73 -2.58 -5.12
N SER A 173 5.73 -3.83 -4.64
CA SER A 173 4.68 -4.41 -3.78
C SER A 173 4.89 -4.18 -2.28
N ILE A 174 5.59 -3.10 -1.90
CA ILE A 174 5.78 -2.71 -0.49
C ILE A 174 6.08 -1.21 -0.33
N ALA A 175 6.61 -0.56 -1.37
CA ALA A 175 7.05 0.83 -1.30
C ALA A 175 5.90 1.82 -1.10
N GLN A 176 4.71 1.55 -1.65
CA GLN A 176 3.54 2.42 -1.48
C GLN A 176 3.01 2.35 -0.04
N GLY A 177 2.84 1.15 0.51
CA GLY A 177 2.53 0.95 1.92
C GLY A 177 3.54 1.66 2.83
N TYR A 178 4.84 1.48 2.58
CA TYR A 178 5.88 2.21 3.32
C TYR A 178 5.69 3.74 3.26
N SER A 179 5.43 4.28 2.08
CA SER A 179 5.28 5.72 1.85
C SER A 179 4.07 6.29 2.58
N VAL A 180 2.95 5.59 2.53
CA VAL A 180 1.74 5.90 3.29
C VAL A 180 2.06 5.95 4.79
N GLY A 181 2.83 4.98 5.30
CA GLY A 181 3.24 4.93 6.71
C GLY A 181 4.16 6.08 7.12
N VAL A 182 5.14 6.45 6.28
CA VAL A 182 6.02 7.59 6.55
C VAL A 182 5.25 8.90 6.55
N VAL A 183 4.36 9.12 5.57
CA VAL A 183 3.52 10.31 5.50
C VAL A 183 2.58 10.39 6.71
N ALA A 184 1.97 9.27 7.13
CA ALA A 184 1.16 9.22 8.33
C ALA A 184 1.95 9.63 9.59
N LYS A 185 3.15 9.06 9.80
CA LYS A 185 4.04 9.44 10.92
C LYS A 185 4.44 10.91 10.87
N LEU A 186 4.69 11.46 9.69
CA LEU A 186 4.96 12.88 9.48
C LEU A 186 3.77 13.75 9.93
N LEU A 187 2.54 13.40 9.51
CA LEU A 187 1.33 14.14 9.93
C LEU A 187 1.18 14.14 11.45
N GLU A 188 1.40 12.99 12.10
CA GLU A 188 1.35 12.88 13.55
C GLU A 188 2.42 13.74 14.24
N ALA A 189 3.64 13.76 13.71
CA ALA A 189 4.71 14.63 14.21
C ALA A 189 4.38 16.13 14.08
N LEU A 190 3.55 16.49 13.11
CA LEU A 190 3.00 17.84 12.91
C LEU A 190 1.75 18.12 13.76
N GLY A 191 1.36 17.19 14.64
CA GLY A 191 0.18 17.30 15.50
C GLY A 191 -1.15 16.96 14.84
N VAL A 192 -1.14 16.51 13.58
CA VAL A 192 -2.33 16.16 12.81
C VAL A 192 -2.71 14.71 13.10
N ASN A 193 -3.77 14.50 13.89
CA ASN A 193 -4.17 13.17 14.37
C ASN A 193 -5.47 12.64 13.74
N ASN A 194 -6.04 13.39 12.80
CA ASN A 194 -7.29 13.08 12.12
C ASN A 194 -7.04 13.20 10.62
N TYR A 195 -6.81 12.06 9.95
CA TYR A 195 -6.44 12.06 8.55
C TYR A 195 -6.82 10.75 7.84
N LEU A 196 -6.83 10.83 6.52
CA LEU A 196 -6.79 9.72 5.58
C LEU A 196 -5.69 10.07 4.58
N VAL A 197 -4.62 9.27 4.58
CA VAL A 197 -3.54 9.32 3.59
C VAL A 197 -3.79 8.20 2.60
N GLU A 198 -3.79 8.50 1.31
CA GLU A 198 -3.91 7.53 0.23
C GLU A 198 -2.85 7.77 -0.84
N ILE A 199 -2.19 6.71 -1.30
CA ILE A 199 -1.22 6.73 -2.40
C ILE A 199 -1.47 5.49 -3.27
N GLY A 200 -1.94 5.66 -4.50
CA GLY A 200 -2.15 4.57 -5.44
C GLY A 200 -3.24 3.56 -5.09
N GLY A 201 -4.13 3.87 -4.15
CA GLY A 201 -5.13 2.98 -3.58
C GLY A 201 -4.77 2.49 -2.17
N GLU A 202 -3.50 2.58 -1.79
CA GLU A 202 -2.98 2.19 -0.49
C GLU A 202 -3.26 3.27 0.55
N MET A 203 -3.84 2.92 1.70
CA MET A 203 -4.36 3.91 2.65
C MET A 203 -3.89 3.72 4.10
N MET A 204 -3.73 4.83 4.82
CA MET A 204 -3.66 4.87 6.29
C MET A 204 -4.69 5.88 6.81
N VAL A 205 -5.54 5.41 7.73
CA VAL A 205 -6.69 6.16 8.21
C VAL A 205 -6.64 6.28 9.73
N LYS A 206 -6.70 7.49 10.27
CA LYS A 206 -6.64 7.75 11.72
C LYS A 206 -7.67 8.80 12.16
N GLY A 207 -8.20 8.59 13.36
CA GLY A 207 -9.08 9.55 14.03
C GLY A 207 -10.45 9.66 13.36
N ARG A 208 -10.96 10.89 13.28
CA ARG A 208 -12.33 11.21 12.83
C ARG A 208 -12.33 12.29 11.76
N LYS A 209 -13.44 12.35 11.04
CA LYS A 209 -13.77 13.46 10.15
C LYS A 209 -14.01 14.75 10.95
N ALA A 210 -13.99 15.88 10.25
CA ALA A 210 -14.22 17.18 10.85
C ALA A 210 -15.62 17.32 11.49
N ASN A 211 -16.60 16.57 10.99
CA ASN A 211 -17.96 16.51 11.54
C ASN A 211 -18.11 15.53 12.72
N GLY A 212 -17.04 14.83 13.13
CA GLY A 212 -17.04 13.83 14.21
C GLY A 212 -17.35 12.40 13.77
N ASP A 213 -17.74 12.19 12.51
CA ASP A 213 -18.02 10.85 11.99
C ASP A 213 -16.74 10.03 11.83
N ASN A 214 -16.91 8.72 11.79
CA ASN A 214 -15.85 7.80 11.40
C ASN A 214 -15.48 7.99 9.92
N TRP A 215 -14.22 7.70 9.59
CA TRP A 215 -13.81 7.59 8.20
C TRP A 215 -14.52 6.38 7.53
N ARG A 216 -14.83 6.53 6.25
CA ARG A 216 -15.44 5.47 5.44
C ARG A 216 -14.58 5.26 4.20
N VAL A 217 -14.13 4.04 4.01
CA VAL A 217 -13.30 3.61 2.88
C VAL A 217 -14.10 2.64 2.03
N ALA A 218 -14.13 2.86 0.73
CA ALA A 218 -14.80 1.96 -0.20
C ALA A 218 -13.78 0.96 -0.77
N VAL A 219 -14.07 -0.33 -0.65
CA VAL A 219 -13.41 -1.39 -1.40
C VAL A 219 -14.15 -1.52 -2.73
N GLU A 220 -13.41 -1.42 -3.83
CA GLU A 220 -13.96 -1.49 -5.18
C GLU A 220 -14.41 -2.91 -5.55
N THR A 221 -15.41 -3.02 -6.42
CA THR A 221 -15.73 -4.26 -7.10
C THR A 221 -14.62 -4.57 -8.10
N PRO A 222 -13.99 -5.76 -8.06
CA PRO A 222 -12.86 -6.11 -8.92
C PRO A 222 -13.33 -6.44 -10.33
N THR A 223 -13.82 -5.43 -11.03
CA THR A 223 -14.26 -5.51 -12.42
C THR A 223 -13.39 -4.60 -13.26
N PRO A 224 -12.83 -5.09 -14.37
CA PRO A 224 -12.11 -4.24 -15.31
C PRO A 224 -12.99 -3.07 -15.74
N PHE A 225 -12.43 -1.86 -15.76
CA PHE A 225 -13.07 -0.63 -16.27
C PHE A 225 -14.25 -0.04 -15.47
N SER A 226 -14.57 -0.59 -14.30
CA SER A 226 -15.54 -0.01 -13.37
C SER A 226 -14.88 0.46 -12.08
N ARG A 227 -15.54 1.39 -11.38
CA ARG A 227 -15.22 1.82 -10.00
C ARG A 227 -16.44 1.66 -9.09
N ALA A 228 -17.22 0.60 -9.32
CA ALA A 228 -18.34 0.26 -8.45
C ALA A 228 -17.83 -0.07 -7.04
N VAL A 229 -18.65 0.21 -6.02
CA VAL A 229 -18.33 -0.09 -4.63
C VAL A 229 -18.80 -1.51 -4.31
N GLN A 230 -17.86 -2.37 -3.91
CA GLN A 230 -18.18 -3.70 -3.39
C GLN A 230 -18.58 -3.62 -1.92
N LYS A 231 -17.77 -2.92 -1.12
CA LYS A 231 -17.93 -2.85 0.33
C LYS A 231 -17.52 -1.47 0.84
N VAL A 232 -18.16 -1.03 1.92
CA VAL A 232 -17.73 0.16 2.67
C VAL A 232 -17.24 -0.29 4.04
N ILE A 233 -15.98 -0.03 4.33
CA ILE A 233 -15.35 -0.21 5.63
C ILE A 233 -15.53 1.09 6.40
N GLU A 234 -16.23 1.01 7.54
CA GLU A 234 -16.27 2.10 8.51
C GLU A 234 -15.10 1.91 9.47
N VAL A 235 -14.13 2.83 9.44
CA VAL A 235 -12.92 2.76 10.27
C VAL A 235 -13.25 3.27 11.67
N ARG A 236 -13.18 2.37 12.66
CA ARG A 236 -13.52 2.68 14.07
C ARG A 236 -12.27 2.81 14.94
N GLU A 237 -11.16 2.27 14.48
CA GLU A 237 -9.85 2.27 15.09
C GLU A 237 -9.32 3.71 15.21
N GLN A 238 -9.24 4.20 16.45
CA GLN A 238 -8.75 5.56 16.70
C GLN A 238 -7.23 5.68 16.55
N GLN A 239 -6.49 4.58 16.72
CA GLN A 239 -5.02 4.59 16.70
C GLN A 239 -4.41 4.61 15.31
N GLY A 240 -5.24 4.47 14.27
CA GLY A 240 -4.77 4.36 12.90
C GLY A 240 -4.88 2.92 12.41
N ILE A 241 -5.34 2.74 11.17
CA ILE A 241 -5.34 1.45 10.50
C ILE A 241 -4.98 1.65 9.03
N ALA A 242 -4.06 0.82 8.57
CA ALA A 242 -3.73 0.71 7.16
C ALA A 242 -4.76 -0.16 6.47
N ILE A 243 -5.11 0.17 5.23
CA ILE A 243 -5.99 -0.62 4.38
C ILE A 243 -5.32 -0.71 3.02
N MET A 244 -4.81 -1.90 2.69
CA MET A 244 -4.06 -2.14 1.46
C MET A 244 -4.82 -3.10 0.56
N THR A 245 -4.80 -2.90 -0.76
CA THR A 245 -5.55 -3.75 -1.69
C THR A 245 -4.80 -4.10 -2.97
N ALA A 246 -4.28 -5.33 -3.03
CA ALA A 246 -3.83 -5.95 -4.26
C ALA A 246 -5.00 -6.51 -5.10
N GLY A 247 -4.89 -6.44 -6.42
CA GLY A 247 -5.88 -7.02 -7.33
C GLY A 247 -5.37 -7.35 -8.72
N THR A 248 -6.00 -8.34 -9.37
CA THR A 248 -5.62 -8.82 -10.72
C THR A 248 -6.29 -8.04 -11.85
N TYR A 249 -7.22 -7.13 -11.55
CA TYR A 249 -8.13 -6.50 -12.51
C TYR A 249 -7.70 -5.10 -13.00
N ARG A 250 -6.64 -4.52 -12.42
CA ARG A 250 -6.11 -3.20 -12.81
C ARG A 250 -4.94 -3.30 -13.78
N ASN A 251 -3.91 -4.06 -13.41
CA ASN A 251 -2.70 -4.25 -14.20
C ASN A 251 -2.67 -5.68 -14.75
N PHE A 252 -3.21 -5.83 -15.96
CA PHE A 252 -3.25 -7.09 -16.70
C PHE A 252 -3.19 -6.84 -18.21
N PHE A 253 -2.91 -7.89 -18.98
CA PHE A 253 -3.07 -7.88 -20.43
C PHE A 253 -3.74 -9.16 -20.91
N GLU A 254 -4.34 -9.10 -22.09
CA GLU A 254 -4.95 -10.26 -22.72
C GLU A 254 -4.14 -10.71 -23.93
N GLN A 255 -3.90 -12.01 -24.04
CA GLN A 255 -3.29 -12.62 -25.21
C GLN A 255 -3.95 -13.97 -25.48
N ASN A 256 -4.39 -14.19 -26.72
CA ASN A 256 -5.07 -15.41 -27.15
C ASN A 256 -6.30 -15.78 -26.30
N GLY A 257 -7.07 -14.78 -25.84
CA GLY A 257 -8.27 -14.99 -25.04
C GLY A 257 -8.02 -15.37 -23.57
N GLN A 258 -6.76 -15.28 -23.11
CA GLN A 258 -6.38 -15.48 -21.72
C GLN A 258 -5.88 -14.16 -21.13
N SER A 259 -6.30 -13.85 -19.90
CA SER A 259 -5.83 -12.71 -19.12
C SER A 259 -4.61 -13.09 -18.29
N TYR A 260 -3.63 -12.18 -18.24
CA TYR A 260 -2.38 -12.31 -17.50
C TYR A 260 -2.22 -11.10 -16.59
N SER A 261 -2.22 -11.34 -15.28
CA SER A 261 -2.01 -10.32 -14.27
C SER A 261 -0.53 -10.07 -14.05
N HIS A 262 -0.19 -8.84 -13.61
CA HIS A 262 1.14 -8.48 -13.12
C HIS A 262 1.60 -9.27 -11.88
N ILE A 263 0.68 -9.96 -11.19
CA ILE A 263 1.03 -10.84 -10.08
C ILE A 263 1.60 -12.15 -10.63
N LEU A 264 2.91 -12.30 -10.47
CA LEU A 264 3.66 -13.48 -10.89
C LEU A 264 3.85 -14.44 -9.71
N ASN A 265 3.68 -15.74 -9.96
CA ASN A 265 4.10 -16.77 -9.03
C ASN A 265 5.62 -17.00 -9.19
N PRO A 266 6.46 -16.69 -8.19
CA PRO A 266 7.92 -16.78 -8.32
C PRO A 266 8.44 -18.20 -8.52
N LYS A 267 7.68 -19.22 -8.11
CA LYS A 267 8.06 -20.64 -8.26
C LYS A 267 7.91 -21.14 -9.68
N THR A 268 6.91 -20.63 -10.41
CA THR A 268 6.62 -21.06 -11.79
C THR A 268 7.09 -20.05 -12.82
N GLY A 269 7.34 -18.81 -12.39
CA GLY A 269 7.67 -17.67 -13.23
C GLY A 269 6.53 -17.20 -14.13
N ARG A 270 5.28 -17.59 -13.81
CA ARG A 270 4.08 -17.30 -14.61
C ARG A 270 3.11 -16.42 -13.83
N SER A 271 2.29 -15.65 -14.57
CA SER A 271 1.10 -15.00 -14.00
C SER A 271 0.24 -16.00 -13.24
N VAL A 272 -0.34 -15.58 -12.12
CA VAL A 272 -1.34 -16.35 -11.41
C VAL A 272 -2.59 -16.60 -12.27
N THR A 273 -3.28 -17.72 -12.01
CA THR A 273 -4.44 -18.20 -12.79
C THR A 273 -5.61 -18.68 -11.92
N HIS A 274 -5.57 -18.41 -10.62
CA HIS A 274 -6.64 -18.76 -9.69
C HIS A 274 -7.84 -17.80 -9.79
N ARG A 275 -8.87 -18.01 -8.97
CA ARG A 275 -10.13 -17.28 -9.02
C ARG A 275 -10.15 -16.01 -8.15
N LEU A 276 -9.12 -15.81 -7.35
CA LEU A 276 -8.96 -14.63 -6.51
C LEU A 276 -8.64 -13.37 -7.33
N HIS A 277 -9.50 -12.35 -7.19
CA HIS A 277 -9.39 -11.09 -7.95
C HIS A 277 -8.90 -9.92 -7.12
N SER A 278 -9.20 -9.91 -5.82
CA SER A 278 -8.79 -8.84 -4.92
C SER A 278 -8.59 -9.38 -3.51
N VAL A 279 -7.56 -8.86 -2.84
CA VAL A 279 -7.29 -9.04 -1.43
C VAL A 279 -7.16 -7.67 -0.80
N THR A 280 -7.98 -7.40 0.22
CA THR A 280 -7.80 -6.23 1.08
C THR A 280 -7.26 -6.68 2.43
N VAL A 281 -6.15 -6.10 2.87
CA VAL A 281 -5.54 -6.37 4.18
C VAL A 281 -5.59 -5.11 5.04
N MET A 282 -5.95 -5.30 6.32
CA MET A 282 -5.87 -4.25 7.32
C MET A 282 -4.81 -4.57 8.37
N HIS A 283 -3.96 -3.59 8.68
CA HIS A 283 -2.85 -3.76 9.63
C HIS A 283 -2.44 -2.41 10.24
N GLU A 284 -1.84 -2.41 11.42
CA GLU A 284 -1.36 -1.17 12.05
C GLU A 284 -0.12 -0.59 11.35
N ASP A 285 0.66 -1.46 10.71
CA ASP A 285 1.79 -1.10 9.85
C ASP A 285 1.42 -1.25 8.35
N PRO A 286 1.37 -0.14 7.59
CA PRO A 286 1.14 -0.12 6.15
C PRO A 286 2.02 -1.03 5.30
N ALA A 287 3.33 -1.13 5.59
CA ALA A 287 4.25 -1.93 4.78
C ALA A 287 3.97 -3.43 4.94
N TRP A 288 3.54 -3.86 6.12
CA TRP A 288 3.09 -5.23 6.35
C TRP A 288 1.80 -5.55 5.60
N ALA A 289 0.82 -4.63 5.59
CA ALA A 289 -0.43 -4.85 4.86
C ALA A 289 -0.20 -4.99 3.35
N ASP A 290 0.63 -4.13 2.76
CA ASP A 290 1.01 -4.13 1.33
C ASP A 290 1.84 -5.38 0.96
N ALA A 291 2.70 -5.85 1.87
CA ALA A 291 3.37 -7.13 1.65
C ALA A 291 2.36 -8.31 1.68
N TRP A 292 1.44 -8.30 2.64
CA TRP A 292 0.48 -9.38 2.83
C TRP A 292 -0.59 -9.45 1.74
N ASP A 293 -1.08 -8.33 1.22
CA ASP A 293 -2.13 -8.38 0.19
C ASP A 293 -1.64 -9.04 -1.10
N THR A 294 -0.40 -8.76 -1.49
CA THR A 294 0.28 -9.32 -2.66
C THR A 294 0.61 -10.79 -2.42
N ALA A 295 1.09 -11.12 -1.21
CA ALA A 295 1.37 -12.49 -0.80
C ALA A 295 0.13 -13.38 -0.88
N LEU A 296 -0.97 -12.91 -0.27
CA LEU A 296 -2.24 -13.60 -0.23
C LEU A 296 -2.89 -13.66 -1.61
N LEU A 297 -2.74 -12.60 -2.42
CA LEU A 297 -3.19 -12.63 -3.80
C LEU A 297 -2.43 -13.68 -4.60
N CYS A 298 -1.10 -13.80 -4.44
CA CYS A 298 -0.29 -14.79 -5.15
C CYS A 298 -0.68 -16.24 -4.85
N VAL A 299 -0.97 -16.58 -3.59
CA VAL A 299 -1.26 -17.97 -3.18
C VAL A 299 -2.66 -18.44 -3.59
N GLY A 300 -3.57 -17.53 -3.94
CA GLY A 300 -4.95 -17.84 -4.31
C GLY A 300 -5.90 -18.05 -3.13
N GLU A 301 -7.21 -18.12 -3.42
CA GLU A 301 -8.29 -17.93 -2.43
C GLU A 301 -8.27 -18.93 -1.26
N THR A 302 -7.98 -20.20 -1.53
CA THR A 302 -8.04 -21.25 -0.51
C THR A 302 -6.88 -21.10 0.48
N GLU A 303 -5.68 -20.90 -0.04
CA GLU A 303 -4.48 -20.79 0.78
C GLU A 303 -4.42 -19.41 1.47
N ALA A 304 -4.89 -18.36 0.81
CA ALA A 304 -5.03 -17.04 1.41
C ALA A 304 -5.93 -17.07 2.66
N ALA A 305 -7.09 -17.73 2.57
CA ALA A 305 -7.98 -17.89 3.71
C ALA A 305 -7.32 -18.69 4.86
N ARG A 306 -6.54 -19.73 4.53
CA ARG A 306 -5.81 -20.54 5.52
C ARG A 306 -4.71 -19.73 6.22
N ILE A 307 -3.90 -18.99 5.47
CA ILE A 307 -2.84 -18.13 6.00
C ILE A 307 -3.45 -17.02 6.85
N ALA A 308 -4.47 -16.32 6.36
CA ALA A 308 -5.15 -15.26 7.11
C ALA A 308 -5.69 -15.76 8.46
N ALA A 309 -6.23 -16.98 8.52
CA ALA A 309 -6.66 -17.59 9.78
C ALA A 309 -5.49 -17.96 10.71
N THR A 310 -4.39 -18.47 10.16
CA THR A 310 -3.21 -18.92 10.92
C THR A 310 -2.45 -17.76 11.52
N GLU A 311 -2.21 -16.72 10.71
CA GLU A 311 -1.47 -15.51 11.06
C GLU A 311 -2.39 -14.42 11.68
N GLN A 312 -3.69 -14.72 11.84
CA GLN A 312 -4.71 -13.84 12.42
C GLN A 312 -4.84 -12.47 11.71
N LEU A 313 -4.63 -12.46 10.40
CA LEU A 313 -4.67 -11.26 9.57
C LEU A 313 -6.11 -10.77 9.37
N LYS A 314 -6.31 -9.45 9.36
CA LYS A 314 -7.58 -8.82 8.99
C LYS A 314 -7.68 -8.74 7.47
N VAL A 315 -8.26 -9.76 6.86
CA VAL A 315 -8.36 -9.92 5.40
C VAL A 315 -9.80 -9.98 4.90
N LEU A 316 -10.05 -9.32 3.76
CA LEU A 316 -11.19 -9.50 2.88
C LEU A 316 -10.70 -10.02 1.53
N LEU A 317 -11.24 -11.16 1.07
CA LEU A 317 -10.98 -11.75 -0.24
C LEU A 317 -12.21 -11.58 -1.12
N ILE A 318 -11.99 -11.24 -2.40
CA ILE A 318 -13.04 -11.23 -3.43
C ILE A 318 -12.59 -12.10 -4.60
N TYR A 319 -13.36 -13.14 -4.89
CA TYR A 319 -13.02 -14.16 -5.90
C TYR A 319 -14.27 -14.65 -6.64
N ASP A 320 -14.09 -15.28 -7.80
CA ASP A 320 -15.21 -15.91 -8.49
C ASP A 320 -15.74 -17.10 -7.68
N GLY A 321 -17.02 -17.10 -7.36
CA GLY A 321 -17.78 -18.26 -6.89
C GLY A 321 -18.70 -18.81 -7.97
N ASP A 322 -19.71 -19.59 -7.59
CA ASP A 322 -20.67 -20.16 -8.55
C ASP A 322 -21.53 -19.06 -9.20
N ASN A 323 -21.11 -18.60 -10.38
CA ASN A 323 -21.75 -17.59 -11.23
C ASN A 323 -21.84 -16.17 -10.63
N LYS A 324 -21.09 -15.85 -9.57
CA LYS A 324 -21.01 -14.51 -8.97
C LYS A 324 -19.72 -14.30 -8.21
N LEU A 325 -19.36 -13.03 -7.98
CA LEU A 325 -18.31 -12.68 -7.03
C LEU A 325 -18.71 -13.11 -5.62
N THR A 326 -17.76 -13.70 -4.90
CA THR A 326 -17.88 -14.16 -3.52
C THR A 326 -16.93 -13.38 -2.63
N GLU A 327 -17.41 -12.97 -1.46
CA GLU A 327 -16.60 -12.35 -0.42
C GLU A 327 -16.27 -13.39 0.67
N HIS A 328 -15.00 -13.43 1.07
CA HIS A 328 -14.58 -14.14 2.28
C HIS A 328 -13.87 -13.18 3.22
N MET A 329 -14.37 -13.07 4.45
CA MET A 329 -13.71 -12.27 5.50
C MET A 329 -13.09 -13.21 6.52
N SER A 330 -11.84 -12.95 6.86
CA SER A 330 -11.20 -13.54 8.04
C SER A 330 -11.98 -13.19 9.32
N LYS A 331 -11.85 -14.02 10.36
CA LYS A 331 -12.44 -13.74 11.68
C LYS A 331 -11.96 -12.41 12.26
N ALA A 332 -10.67 -12.08 12.08
CA ALA A 332 -10.08 -10.84 12.57
C ALA A 332 -10.68 -9.62 11.87
N PHE A 333 -10.91 -9.67 10.56
CA PHE A 333 -11.57 -8.60 9.81
C PHE A 333 -13.03 -8.43 10.25
N ALA A 334 -13.77 -9.52 10.46
CA ALA A 334 -15.17 -9.45 10.85
C ALA A 334 -15.40 -8.92 12.28
N ALA A 335 -14.35 -8.88 13.11
CA ALA A 335 -14.42 -8.48 14.52
C ALA A 335 -14.19 -6.98 14.78
N MET A 336 -14.02 -6.17 13.72
CA MET A 336 -13.71 -4.73 13.79
C MET A 336 -14.94 -3.84 14.09
#